data_AF-A0A3B3BHS3-F1
#
_entry.id   AF-A0A3B3BHS3-F1
#
_cell.length_a   1.000
_cell.length_b   1.000
_cell.length_c   1.000
_cell.angle_alpha   90.00
_cell.angle_beta   90.00
_cell.angle_gamma   90.00
#
_symmetry.space_group_name_H-M   'P 1'
#
loop_
_entity.id
_entity.type
_entity.pdbx_description
1 polymer ?
#
loop_
_entity_poly.entity_id
_entity_poly.type
_entity_poly.pdbx_seq_one_letter_code
_entity_poly.pdbx_strand_id
1 'polypeptide(L)'
;MPLVLRTVLFGFVTLLVLLLIIDDIAEVEEEEEASSRLSCLISSNLTRSEGRMDDFLKHKEGGRVALNCSPLPAKNILQFLDPERDISILKGTLKPGDIIHYVFDRHSTTNISENLYRLLPTVSPMKNQHHRRCAIVGNSGILLNSSCGSEIDAHDFVIRCNLAPVEEYSQDVGRQTNLVTMNPSVVQRAFQDLVSEEWKQRFLRRLQSLGGSVLWIPAFMAKGGEERVEWALRLILRHAVDVRTAFPSLRLLHAVRGYWLTNNVHIKRPTTGLLMYTMATRFCEEIHLYGFWPFPVDPHGKAVKYHYYDSLKYEYTSSSSPHTMPLEFRTLSTLHRQGALRLHTGSCRP
;
A
#
# COMPACT_ATOMS: atom_id res chain seq x y z
N MET A 1 41.98 13.58 -9.01
CA MET A 1 42.16 12.59 -7.93
C MET A 1 42.69 11.30 -8.53
N PRO A 2 43.75 10.71 -7.98
CA PRO A 2 44.23 9.38 -8.40
C PRO A 2 43.13 8.32 -8.20
N LEU A 3 43.10 7.32 -9.08
CA LEU A 3 42.05 6.28 -9.14
C LEU A 3 41.84 5.59 -7.77
N VAL A 4 42.94 5.35 -7.05
CA VAL A 4 42.93 4.74 -5.70
C VAL A 4 42.14 5.58 -4.70
N LEU A 5 42.29 6.90 -4.73
CA LEU A 5 41.59 7.79 -3.79
C LEU A 5 40.08 7.87 -4.08
N ARG A 6 39.67 7.68 -5.35
CA ARG A 6 38.25 7.58 -5.73
C ARG A 6 37.62 6.29 -5.23
N THR A 7 38.32 5.16 -5.36
CA THR A 7 37.82 3.85 -4.87
C THR A 7 37.70 3.84 -3.36
N VAL A 8 38.68 4.40 -2.65
CA VAL A 8 38.66 4.52 -1.18
C VAL A 8 37.52 5.44 -0.73
N LEU A 9 37.33 6.59 -1.38
CA LEU A 9 36.22 7.50 -1.06
C LEU A 9 34.86 6.85 -1.30
N PHE A 10 34.69 6.09 -2.39
CA PHE A 10 33.47 5.33 -2.66
C PHE A 10 33.22 4.26 -1.58
N GLY A 11 34.26 3.56 -1.14
CA GLY A 11 34.17 2.60 -0.02
C GLY A 11 33.68 3.25 1.27
N PHE A 12 34.23 4.41 1.63
CA PHE A 12 33.81 5.16 2.82
C PHE A 12 32.36 5.65 2.74
N VAL A 13 31.94 6.18 1.59
CA VAL A 13 30.55 6.62 1.39
C VAL A 13 29.58 5.44 1.48
N THR A 14 29.93 4.30 0.88
CA THR A 14 29.08 3.09 0.92
C THR A 14 28.97 2.54 2.34
N LEU A 15 30.06 2.53 3.11
CA LEU A 15 30.07 2.14 4.51
C LEU A 15 29.25 3.09 5.38
N LEU A 16 29.36 4.40 5.15
CA LEU A 16 28.57 5.41 5.86
C LEU A 16 27.06 5.22 5.60
N VAL A 17 26.66 4.98 4.36
CA VAL A 17 25.25 4.71 4.02
C VAL A 17 24.76 3.42 4.67
N LEU A 18 25.57 2.36 4.68
CA LEU A 18 25.22 1.12 5.38
C LEU A 18 25.08 1.34 6.89
N LEU A 19 25.97 2.11 7.51
CA LEU A 19 25.89 2.45 8.93
C LEU A 19 24.64 3.26 9.24
N LEU A 20 24.29 4.25 8.42
CA LEU A 20 23.05 5.03 8.60
C LEU A 20 21.79 4.17 8.45
N ILE A 21 21.79 3.19 7.55
CA ILE A 21 20.66 2.24 7.41
C ILE A 21 20.58 1.31 8.63
N ILE A 22 21.71 0.83 9.13
CA ILE A 22 21.76 -0.02 10.33
C ILE A 22 21.32 0.78 11.56
N ASP A 23 21.74 2.04 11.68
CA ASP A 23 21.32 2.96 12.74
C ASP A 23 19.82 3.23 12.67
N ASP A 24 19.26 3.48 11.48
CA ASP A 24 17.80 3.60 11.26
C ASP A 24 17.05 2.30 11.64
N ILE A 25 17.62 1.12 11.37
CA ILE A 25 17.01 -0.18 11.75
C ILE A 25 17.11 -0.39 13.27
N ALA A 26 18.26 -0.09 13.87
CA ALA A 26 18.51 -0.25 15.30
C ALA A 26 17.70 0.75 16.13
N GLU A 27 17.53 2.00 15.67
CA GLU A 27 16.65 2.99 16.29
C GLU A 27 15.20 2.51 16.27
N VAL A 28 14.77 1.83 15.20
CA VAL A 28 13.45 1.19 15.13
C VAL A 28 13.32 0.04 16.14
N GLU A 29 14.36 -0.78 16.34
CA GLU A 29 14.38 -1.87 17.33
C GLU A 29 14.46 -1.35 18.78
N GLU A 30 15.23 -0.28 19.06
CA GLU A 30 15.29 0.35 20.38
C GLU A 30 13.98 1.09 20.72
N GLU A 31 13.35 1.77 19.75
CA GLU A 31 11.99 2.31 19.91
C GLU A 31 10.95 1.18 20.11
N GLU A 32 11.14 0.00 19.51
CA GLU A 32 10.34 -1.20 19.81
C GLU A 32 10.45 -1.62 21.27
N GLU A 33 11.66 -1.66 21.83
CA GLU A 33 11.85 -2.08 23.21
C GLU A 33 11.36 -1.02 24.22
N ALA A 34 11.65 0.26 23.96
CA ALA A 34 11.25 1.38 24.83
C ALA A 34 9.73 1.64 24.82
N SER A 35 9.08 1.56 23.65
CA SER A 35 7.62 1.72 23.53
C SER A 35 6.85 0.55 24.17
N SER A 36 7.40 -0.68 24.10
CA SER A 36 6.83 -1.83 24.81
C SER A 36 6.79 -1.57 26.33
N ARG A 37 7.87 -1.01 26.89
CA ARG A 37 7.99 -0.69 28.32
C ARG A 37 7.07 0.47 28.72
N LEU A 38 6.93 1.49 27.87
CA LEU A 38 6.09 2.66 28.15
C LEU A 38 4.58 2.36 28.04
N SER A 39 4.15 1.54 27.08
CA SER A 39 2.74 1.12 26.97
C SER A 39 2.28 0.27 28.17
N CYS A 40 3.20 -0.50 28.76
CA CYS A 40 2.95 -1.29 29.98
C CYS A 40 2.78 -0.41 31.23
N LEU A 41 3.51 0.71 31.30
CA LEU A 41 3.45 1.69 32.40
C LEU A 41 2.21 2.59 32.34
N ILE A 42 1.72 2.93 31.15
CA ILE A 42 0.50 3.75 31.00
C ILE A 42 -0.74 2.92 31.32
N SER A 43 -0.75 1.62 31.00
CA SER A 43 -1.87 0.74 31.32
C SER A 43 -2.01 0.44 32.82
N SER A 44 -0.94 0.51 33.61
CA SER A 44 -0.99 0.29 35.07
C SER A 44 -1.45 1.52 35.86
N ASN A 45 -1.33 2.72 35.29
CA ASN A 45 -1.77 3.97 35.92
C ASN A 45 -3.24 4.32 35.66
N LEU A 46 -3.91 3.69 34.69
CA LEU A 46 -5.34 3.93 34.39
C LEU A 46 -6.31 3.00 35.15
N THR A 47 -5.84 2.08 35.98
CA THR A 47 -6.69 1.17 36.78
C THR A 47 -6.59 1.39 38.30
N ARG A 48 -6.23 2.59 38.76
CA ARG A 48 -6.17 2.89 40.20
C ARG A 48 -7.15 3.99 40.62
N SER A 49 -8.44 3.67 40.60
CA SER A 49 -9.40 4.25 41.55
C SER A 49 -10.31 3.16 42.11
N GLU A 50 -10.25 3.02 43.43
CA GLU A 50 -11.18 2.30 44.32
C GLU A 50 -11.17 0.76 44.26
N GLY A 51 -10.46 0.16 45.21
CA GLY A 51 -10.54 -1.27 45.52
C GLY A 51 -9.34 -1.78 46.33
N ARG A 52 -9.52 -1.85 47.64
CA ARG A 52 -8.77 -2.57 48.69
C ARG A 52 -7.56 -3.40 48.23
N MET A 53 -6.39 -3.00 48.72
CA MET A 53 -5.12 -3.72 48.68
C MET A 53 -5.19 -4.90 49.66
N ASP A 54 -5.50 -6.09 49.16
CA ASP A 54 -5.04 -7.39 49.67
C ASP A 54 -5.65 -8.51 48.80
N ASP A 55 -4.86 -9.57 48.65
CA ASP A 55 -5.11 -10.85 47.96
C ASP A 55 -4.70 -11.00 46.48
N PHE A 56 -3.96 -12.10 46.26
CA PHE A 56 -3.53 -12.74 45.02
C PHE A 56 -2.15 -12.41 44.44
N LEU A 57 -1.11 -12.57 45.27
CA LEU A 57 0.05 -13.38 44.85
C LEU A 57 -0.32 -14.87 44.95
N LYS A 58 -0.71 -15.49 43.84
CA LYS A 58 -0.58 -16.95 43.54
C LYS A 58 -1.31 -17.30 42.23
N HIS A 59 -0.58 -17.37 41.13
CA HIS A 59 -0.46 -18.55 40.27
C HIS A 59 0.22 -18.18 38.95
N LYS A 60 1.37 -18.82 38.72
CA LYS A 60 2.03 -18.97 37.42
C LYS A 60 1.35 -20.15 36.73
N GLU A 61 0.79 -19.95 35.54
CA GLU A 61 0.84 -20.86 34.37
C GLU A 61 -0.19 -20.45 33.30
N GLY A 62 0.27 -20.40 32.04
CA GLY A 62 -0.54 -20.61 30.83
C GLY A 62 -1.77 -19.73 30.60
N GLY A 63 -1.60 -18.55 30.01
CA GLY A 63 -2.73 -17.81 29.43
C GLY A 63 -2.28 -16.56 28.69
N ARG A 64 -2.38 -16.55 27.35
CA ARG A 64 -2.32 -15.32 26.56
C ARG A 64 -3.52 -14.46 26.95
N VAL A 65 -3.30 -13.42 27.74
CA VAL A 65 -4.28 -12.36 27.94
C VAL A 65 -4.42 -11.62 26.61
N ALA A 66 -5.51 -11.86 25.89
CA ALA A 66 -5.89 -11.05 24.75
C ALA A 66 -6.23 -9.65 25.27
N LEU A 67 -5.29 -8.72 25.12
CA LEU A 67 -5.54 -7.30 25.36
C LEU A 67 -6.44 -6.80 24.22
N ASN A 68 -7.73 -6.62 24.52
CA ASN A 68 -8.66 -5.89 23.64
C ASN A 68 -8.28 -4.41 23.65
N CYS A 69 -7.22 -4.06 22.92
CA CYS A 69 -6.99 -2.68 22.50
C CYS A 69 -8.07 -2.34 21.49
N SER A 70 -8.95 -1.40 21.86
CA SER A 70 -9.94 -0.86 20.93
C SER A 70 -9.22 -0.35 19.68
N PRO A 71 -9.71 -0.62 18.45
CA PRO A 71 -9.07 -0.11 17.26
C PRO A 71 -9.07 1.42 17.33
N LEU A 72 -7.95 2.04 16.94
CA LEU A 72 -7.86 3.47 16.66
C LEU A 72 -9.16 3.93 16.00
N PRO A 73 -9.77 5.05 16.44
CA PRO A 73 -11.16 5.28 16.16
C PRO A 73 -11.36 5.48 14.65
N ALA A 74 -11.81 4.41 13.99
CA ALA A 74 -12.42 4.45 12.65
C ALA A 74 -13.57 5.48 12.57
N LYS A 75 -13.99 6.04 13.72
CA LYS A 75 -14.94 7.14 13.87
C LYS A 75 -14.40 8.50 13.36
N ASN A 76 -13.09 8.75 13.31
CA ASN A 76 -12.54 10.06 12.85
C ASN A 76 -12.24 10.13 11.35
N ILE A 77 -12.07 9.00 10.65
CA ILE A 77 -11.72 8.99 9.23
C ILE A 77 -12.90 9.34 8.31
N LEU A 78 -14.15 9.14 8.75
CA LEU A 78 -15.36 9.51 8.00
C LEU A 78 -15.46 11.02 7.73
N GLN A 79 -14.85 11.84 8.58
CA GLN A 79 -14.76 13.29 8.36
C GLN A 79 -13.93 13.61 7.10
N PHE A 80 -13.04 12.71 6.71
CA PHE A 80 -12.10 12.93 5.62
C PHE A 80 -12.44 12.11 4.37
N LEU A 81 -12.93 10.88 4.53
CA LEU A 81 -13.01 9.91 3.44
C LEU A 81 -14.37 9.19 3.39
N ASP A 82 -15.03 9.29 2.23
CA ASP A 82 -16.21 8.49 1.88
C ASP A 82 -15.80 7.45 0.83
N PRO A 83 -15.71 6.15 1.19
CA PRO A 83 -15.23 5.13 0.26
C PRO A 83 -16.14 4.99 -0.97
N GLU A 84 -17.44 5.26 -0.86
CA GLU A 84 -18.34 5.12 -2.00
C GLU A 84 -18.15 6.27 -2.99
N ARG A 85 -17.87 7.48 -2.50
CA ARG A 85 -17.68 8.68 -3.34
C ARG A 85 -16.26 8.88 -3.82
N ASP A 86 -15.27 8.45 -3.04
CA ASP A 86 -13.86 8.75 -3.30
C ASP A 86 -13.15 7.64 -4.07
N ILE A 87 -13.68 6.40 -4.07
CA ILE A 87 -13.13 5.29 -4.87
C ILE A 87 -13.20 5.56 -6.37
N SER A 88 -14.28 6.16 -6.85
CA SER A 88 -14.47 6.46 -8.27
C SER A 88 -15.34 7.68 -8.51
N ILE A 89 -14.94 8.47 -9.50
CA ILE A 89 -15.83 9.36 -10.23
C ILE A 89 -16.90 8.50 -10.91
N LEU A 90 -18.16 8.94 -10.85
CA LEU A 90 -19.30 8.25 -11.43
C LEU A 90 -19.67 8.82 -12.80
N LYS A 91 -20.27 7.96 -13.63
CA LYS A 91 -20.83 8.34 -14.93
C LYS A 91 -21.95 9.37 -14.72
N GLY A 92 -21.90 10.46 -15.49
CA GLY A 92 -22.81 11.60 -15.34
C GLY A 92 -22.20 12.80 -14.61
N THR A 93 -21.16 12.59 -13.79
CA THR A 93 -20.40 13.70 -13.19
C THR A 93 -19.52 14.42 -14.21
N LEU A 94 -19.00 13.67 -15.20
CA LEU A 94 -18.14 14.17 -16.28
C LEU A 94 -18.67 13.72 -17.64
N LYS A 95 -18.21 14.40 -18.69
CA LYS A 95 -18.55 14.19 -20.10
C LYS A 95 -17.26 14.10 -20.94
N PRO A 96 -17.27 13.41 -22.10
CA PRO A 96 -16.15 13.49 -23.04
C PRO A 96 -15.82 14.94 -23.40
N GLY A 97 -14.54 15.28 -23.37
CA GLY A 97 -14.04 16.64 -23.62
C GLY A 97 -13.93 17.54 -22.38
N ASP A 98 -14.52 17.17 -21.23
CA ASP A 98 -14.33 17.93 -19.99
C ASP A 98 -12.85 18.02 -19.61
N ILE A 99 -12.41 19.21 -19.18
CA ILE A 99 -11.02 19.49 -18.83
C ILE A 99 -10.79 19.14 -17.35
N ILE A 100 -9.79 18.30 -17.10
CA ILE A 100 -9.36 17.90 -15.76
C ILE A 100 -7.94 18.39 -15.50
N HIS A 101 -7.72 19.01 -14.34
CA HIS A 101 -6.40 19.37 -13.86
C HIS A 101 -5.76 18.19 -13.13
N TYR A 102 -4.46 17.96 -13.36
CA TYR A 102 -3.73 16.94 -12.60
C TYR A 102 -3.64 17.31 -11.12
N VAL A 103 -3.80 16.32 -10.24
CA VAL A 103 -3.75 16.51 -8.79
C VAL A 103 -2.38 17.02 -8.33
N PHE A 104 -1.31 16.51 -8.96
CA PHE A 104 0.07 16.83 -8.59
C PHE A 104 0.71 17.97 -9.39
N ASP A 105 0.11 18.35 -10.51
CA ASP A 105 0.53 19.48 -11.34
C ASP A 105 -0.73 20.21 -11.85
N ARG A 106 -1.22 21.17 -11.05
CA ARG A 106 -2.46 21.87 -11.35
C ARG A 106 -2.38 22.78 -12.58
N HIS A 107 -1.18 23.06 -13.09
CA HIS A 107 -1.01 23.85 -14.31
C HIS A 107 -1.20 23.02 -15.58
N SER A 108 -1.01 21.70 -15.49
CA SER A 108 -1.26 20.79 -16.59
C SER A 108 -2.68 20.23 -16.55
N THR A 109 -3.26 20.06 -17.74
CA THR A 109 -4.61 19.53 -17.91
C THR A 109 -4.64 18.35 -18.87
N THR A 110 -5.74 17.61 -18.83
CA THR A 110 -6.10 16.57 -19.81
C THR A 110 -7.61 16.57 -20.00
N ASN A 111 -8.06 15.99 -21.11
CA ASN A 111 -9.49 15.89 -21.41
C ASN A 111 -10.00 14.49 -21.10
N ILE A 112 -11.25 14.40 -20.66
CA ILE A 112 -11.95 13.12 -20.54
C ILE A 112 -12.11 12.51 -21.93
N SER A 113 -11.51 11.34 -22.14
CA SER A 113 -11.65 10.61 -23.40
C SER A 113 -12.98 9.86 -23.48
N GLU A 114 -13.38 9.55 -24.71
CA GLU A 114 -14.54 8.70 -25.00
C GLU A 114 -14.41 7.32 -24.33
N ASN A 115 -13.22 6.72 -24.38
CA ASN A 115 -12.95 5.40 -23.78
C ASN A 115 -13.08 5.45 -22.25
N LEU A 116 -12.53 6.47 -21.60
CA LEU A 116 -12.61 6.64 -20.16
C LEU A 116 -14.06 6.85 -19.72
N TYR A 117 -14.80 7.73 -20.40
CA TYR A 117 -16.21 7.97 -20.10
C TYR A 117 -17.06 6.71 -20.24
N ARG A 118 -16.80 5.86 -21.26
CA ARG A 118 -17.49 4.57 -21.42
C ARG A 118 -17.28 3.64 -20.24
N LEU A 119 -16.08 3.66 -19.66
CA LEU A 119 -15.66 2.84 -18.52
C LEU A 119 -15.88 3.51 -17.15
N LEU A 120 -16.47 4.70 -17.07
CA LEU A 120 -16.89 5.25 -15.78
C LEU A 120 -18.04 4.41 -15.20
N PRO A 121 -17.97 4.02 -13.92
CA PRO A 121 -19.05 3.26 -13.29
C PRO A 121 -20.28 4.14 -13.07
N THR A 122 -21.47 3.58 -13.27
CA THR A 122 -22.74 4.27 -12.96
C THR A 122 -23.07 4.25 -11.47
N VAL A 123 -22.57 3.23 -10.75
CA VAL A 123 -22.70 3.07 -9.31
C VAL A 123 -21.33 2.77 -8.73
N SER A 124 -21.05 3.30 -7.53
CA SER A 124 -19.75 3.06 -6.88
C SER A 124 -19.42 1.56 -6.78
N PRO A 125 -18.24 1.12 -7.21
CA PRO A 125 -17.80 -0.27 -7.05
C PRO A 125 -17.70 -0.75 -5.60
N MET A 126 -17.69 0.19 -4.64
CA MET A 126 -17.63 -0.08 -3.20
C MET A 126 -18.96 0.17 -2.49
N LYS A 127 -20.05 0.39 -3.24
CA LYS A 127 -21.37 0.61 -2.66
C LYS A 127 -21.78 -0.58 -1.80
N ASN A 128 -22.15 -0.32 -0.54
CA ASN A 128 -22.55 -1.32 0.44
C ASN A 128 -21.56 -2.49 0.61
N GLN A 129 -20.26 -2.27 0.35
CA GLN A 129 -19.24 -3.29 0.57
C GLN A 129 -18.75 -3.22 2.01
N HIS A 130 -18.70 -4.38 2.66
CA HIS A 130 -18.16 -4.55 3.99
C HIS A 130 -17.55 -5.94 4.10
N HIS A 131 -16.31 -6.03 4.57
CA HIS A 131 -15.53 -7.26 4.62
C HIS A 131 -14.94 -7.43 6.01
N ARG A 132 -14.93 -8.67 6.50
CA ARG A 132 -14.41 -8.95 7.84
C ARG A 132 -12.89 -8.94 7.83
N ARG A 133 -12.26 -9.70 6.95
CA ARG A 133 -10.79 -9.80 6.85
C ARG A 133 -10.31 -9.37 5.48
N CYS A 134 -9.48 -8.33 5.44
CA CYS A 134 -8.87 -7.82 4.21
C CYS A 134 -7.36 -8.02 4.22
N ALA A 135 -6.80 -8.44 3.09
CA ALA A 135 -5.37 -8.41 2.84
C ALA A 135 -5.03 -7.27 1.88
N ILE A 136 -4.02 -6.48 2.21
CA ILE A 136 -3.42 -5.50 1.31
C ILE A 136 -2.01 -5.96 1.01
N VAL A 137 -1.76 -6.25 -0.26
CA VAL A 137 -0.50 -6.79 -0.75
C VAL A 137 0.27 -5.68 -1.46
N GLY A 138 1.30 -5.18 -0.78
CA GLY A 138 2.34 -4.35 -1.34
C GLY A 138 3.29 -5.16 -2.23
N ASN A 139 4.25 -4.47 -2.84
CA ASN A 139 5.07 -5.07 -3.89
C ASN A 139 6.48 -5.45 -3.44
N SER A 140 6.83 -5.27 -2.16
CA SER A 140 8.20 -5.47 -1.68
C SER A 140 8.71 -6.89 -1.91
N GLY A 141 10.01 -7.01 -2.20
CA GLY A 141 10.71 -8.28 -2.33
C GLY A 141 10.77 -9.11 -1.05
N ILE A 142 10.36 -8.55 0.11
CA ILE A 142 10.25 -9.28 1.37
C ILE A 142 9.31 -10.50 1.27
N LEU A 143 8.38 -10.48 0.31
CA LEU A 143 7.46 -11.59 0.07
C LEU A 143 8.13 -12.82 -0.55
N LEU A 144 9.31 -12.69 -1.16
CA LEU A 144 9.96 -13.81 -1.85
C LEU A 144 10.36 -14.92 -0.86
N ASN A 145 9.87 -16.14 -1.10
CA ASN A 145 9.99 -17.32 -0.24
C ASN A 145 9.28 -17.18 1.13
N SER A 146 8.28 -16.30 1.22
CA SER A 146 7.48 -16.16 2.44
C SER A 146 6.43 -17.26 2.60
N SER A 147 6.04 -17.95 1.51
CA SER A 147 4.91 -18.90 1.51
C SER A 147 3.58 -18.31 1.98
N CYS A 148 3.41 -16.99 1.90
CA CYS A 148 2.20 -16.30 2.34
C CYS A 148 1.00 -16.42 1.40
N GLY A 149 1.13 -17.09 0.26
CA GLY A 149 0.09 -17.12 -0.76
C GLY A 149 -1.23 -17.72 -0.29
N SER A 150 -1.18 -18.85 0.43
CA SER A 150 -2.38 -19.49 0.99
C SER A 150 -3.06 -18.63 2.05
N GLU A 151 -2.28 -17.98 2.92
CA GLU A 151 -2.80 -17.08 3.94
C GLU A 151 -3.43 -15.83 3.33
N ILE A 152 -2.81 -15.23 2.31
CA ILE A 152 -3.36 -14.09 1.58
C ILE A 152 -4.69 -14.45 0.93
N ASP A 153 -4.76 -15.58 0.22
CA ASP A 153 -5.96 -16.07 -0.48
C ASP A 153 -7.05 -16.55 0.50
N ALA A 154 -6.79 -16.63 1.80
CA ALA A 154 -7.80 -16.93 2.81
C ALA A 154 -8.59 -15.68 3.30
N HIS A 155 -8.26 -14.48 2.81
CA HIS A 155 -8.96 -13.24 3.18
C HIS A 155 -10.22 -13.02 2.32
N ASP A 156 -11.23 -12.39 2.92
CA ASP A 156 -12.51 -12.11 2.22
C ASP A 156 -12.33 -11.12 1.07
N PHE A 157 -11.35 -10.20 1.20
CA PHE A 157 -11.07 -9.17 0.20
C PHE A 157 -9.57 -8.89 0.09
N VAL A 158 -9.02 -9.08 -1.11
CA VAL A 158 -7.59 -8.88 -1.40
C VAL A 158 -7.38 -7.65 -2.28
N ILE A 159 -6.62 -6.69 -1.76
CA ILE A 159 -6.22 -5.46 -2.44
C ILE A 159 -4.76 -5.56 -2.88
N ARG A 160 -4.50 -5.37 -4.18
CA ARG A 160 -3.14 -5.43 -4.75
C ARG A 160 -2.70 -4.08 -5.33
N CYS A 161 -1.39 -3.85 -5.37
CA CYS A 161 -0.83 -2.59 -5.83
C CYS A 161 -0.24 -2.69 -7.26
N ASN A 162 -0.59 -1.72 -8.10
CA ASN A 162 0.04 -1.43 -9.39
C ASN A 162 0.10 -2.62 -10.35
N LEU A 163 -0.98 -3.40 -10.53
CA LEU A 163 -1.05 -4.54 -11.46
C LEU A 163 0.17 -5.48 -11.39
N ALA A 164 0.76 -5.63 -10.21
CA ALA A 164 1.91 -6.51 -10.03
C ALA A 164 1.59 -7.93 -10.54
N PRO A 165 2.56 -8.62 -11.18
CA PRO A 165 2.44 -10.02 -11.56
C PRO A 165 2.11 -10.90 -10.33
N VAL A 166 1.28 -11.92 -10.52
CA VAL A 166 0.84 -12.82 -9.43
C VAL A 166 1.05 -14.29 -9.75
N GLU A 167 0.89 -14.71 -11.01
CA GLU A 167 0.86 -16.13 -11.38
C GLU A 167 2.18 -16.83 -11.01
N GLU A 168 3.30 -16.23 -11.43
CA GLU A 168 4.65 -16.75 -11.21
C GLU A 168 5.11 -16.70 -9.74
N TYR A 169 4.39 -15.94 -8.90
CA TYR A 169 4.72 -15.70 -7.49
C TYR A 169 3.63 -16.22 -6.54
N SER A 170 2.68 -17.00 -7.06
CA SER A 170 1.44 -17.32 -6.34
C SER A 170 1.66 -18.07 -5.01
N GLN A 171 2.75 -18.81 -4.87
CA GLN A 171 3.13 -19.43 -3.59
C GLN A 171 3.39 -18.39 -2.47
N ASP A 172 3.94 -17.24 -2.83
CA ASP A 172 4.33 -16.20 -1.90
C ASP A 172 3.28 -15.09 -1.77
N VAL A 173 2.61 -14.75 -2.88
CA VAL A 173 1.73 -13.58 -2.93
C VAL A 173 0.26 -13.93 -3.14
N GLY A 174 -0.08 -15.19 -3.37
CA GLY A 174 -1.44 -15.64 -3.65
C GLY A 174 -1.94 -15.25 -5.04
N ARG A 175 -3.15 -15.69 -5.39
CA ARG A 175 -3.81 -15.43 -6.69
C ARG A 175 -5.03 -14.53 -6.54
N GLN A 176 -5.72 -14.59 -5.40
CA GLN A 176 -6.95 -13.86 -5.17
C GLN A 176 -6.71 -12.36 -5.31
N THR A 177 -7.61 -11.71 -6.04
CA THR A 177 -7.61 -10.26 -6.24
C THR A 177 -9.06 -9.84 -6.26
N ASN A 178 -9.43 -8.84 -5.46
CA ASN A 178 -10.76 -8.23 -5.50
C ASN A 178 -10.68 -6.76 -5.93
N LEU A 179 -9.59 -6.08 -5.58
CA LEU A 179 -9.24 -4.76 -6.06
C LEU A 179 -7.75 -4.73 -6.41
N VAL A 180 -7.41 -4.13 -7.55
CA VAL A 180 -6.02 -3.86 -7.91
C VAL A 180 -5.88 -2.46 -8.47
N THR A 181 -4.86 -1.75 -8.02
CA THR A 181 -4.54 -0.43 -8.58
C THR A 181 -3.68 -0.56 -9.84
N MET A 182 -3.77 0.41 -10.74
CA MET A 182 -2.95 0.48 -11.96
C MET A 182 -2.44 1.90 -12.13
N ASN A 183 -1.40 2.28 -11.38
CA ASN A 183 -0.69 3.52 -11.67
C ASN A 183 -0.16 3.46 -13.13
N PRO A 184 -0.34 4.50 -13.96
CA PRO A 184 0.08 4.47 -15.36
C PRO A 184 1.55 4.04 -15.55
N SER A 185 2.44 4.43 -14.64
CA SER A 185 3.85 4.06 -14.67
C SER A 185 4.12 2.55 -14.63
N VAL A 186 3.18 1.71 -14.18
CA VAL A 186 3.37 0.27 -14.18
C VAL A 186 3.39 -0.31 -15.60
N VAL A 187 2.68 0.30 -16.55
CA VAL A 187 2.67 -0.14 -17.94
C VAL A 187 4.08 -0.05 -18.53
N GLN A 188 4.82 1.01 -18.17
CA GLN A 188 6.24 1.13 -18.51
C GLN A 188 7.09 0.10 -17.77
N ARG A 189 6.95 0.03 -16.44
CA ARG A 189 7.89 -0.68 -15.57
C ARG A 189 7.76 -2.20 -15.64
N ALA A 190 6.54 -2.72 -15.69
CA ALA A 190 6.26 -4.16 -15.67
C ALA A 190 5.85 -4.72 -17.03
N PHE A 191 5.48 -3.85 -17.98
CA PHE A 191 4.97 -4.26 -19.30
C PHE A 191 5.67 -3.55 -20.47
N GLN A 192 6.83 -2.93 -20.23
CA GLN A 192 7.70 -2.30 -21.23
C GLN A 192 6.97 -1.39 -22.23
N ASP A 193 6.02 -0.58 -21.77
CA ASP A 193 5.24 0.32 -22.63
C ASP A 193 4.58 -0.39 -23.83
N LEU A 194 4.31 -1.70 -23.69
CA LEU A 194 3.63 -2.51 -24.69
C LEU A 194 4.31 -2.48 -26.07
N VAL A 195 5.64 -2.30 -26.08
CA VAL A 195 6.44 -2.09 -27.31
C VAL A 195 6.36 -3.27 -28.29
N SER A 196 6.15 -4.49 -27.79
CA SER A 196 6.01 -5.71 -28.60
C SER A 196 4.65 -6.37 -28.40
N GLU A 197 4.27 -7.22 -29.35
CA GLU A 197 3.02 -8.01 -29.24
C GLU A 197 3.06 -8.97 -28.03
N GLU A 198 4.23 -9.46 -27.67
CA GLU A 198 4.43 -10.26 -26.45
C GLU A 198 4.07 -9.47 -25.20
N TRP A 199 4.55 -8.22 -25.06
CA TRP A 199 4.25 -7.37 -23.92
C TRP A 199 2.78 -6.94 -23.87
N LYS A 200 2.17 -6.66 -25.03
CA LYS A 200 0.72 -6.45 -25.15
C LYS A 200 -0.06 -7.67 -24.66
N GLN A 201 0.31 -8.86 -25.11
CA GLN A 201 -0.36 -10.10 -24.71
C GLN A 201 -0.15 -10.42 -23.23
N ARG A 202 1.02 -10.13 -22.67
CA ARG A 202 1.28 -10.26 -21.23
C ARG A 202 0.40 -9.31 -20.42
N PHE A 203 0.29 -8.05 -20.83
CA PHE A 203 -0.58 -7.09 -20.19
C PHE A 203 -2.07 -7.46 -20.31
N LEU A 204 -2.52 -7.88 -21.51
CA LEU A 204 -3.88 -8.34 -21.74
C LEU A 204 -4.23 -9.57 -20.89
N ARG A 205 -3.35 -10.58 -20.81
CA ARG A 205 -3.54 -11.75 -19.92
C ARG A 205 -3.67 -11.32 -18.47
N ARG A 206 -2.86 -10.35 -18.03
CA ARG A 206 -2.98 -9.82 -16.66
C ARG A 206 -4.33 -9.15 -16.44
N LEU A 207 -4.81 -8.34 -17.38
CA LEU A 207 -6.15 -7.74 -17.29
C LEU A 207 -7.25 -8.80 -17.27
N GLN A 208 -7.18 -9.82 -18.13
CA GLN A 208 -8.15 -10.91 -18.20
C GLN A 208 -8.19 -11.76 -16.93
N SER A 209 -7.05 -11.97 -16.27
CA SER A 209 -6.97 -12.71 -15.01
C SER A 209 -7.71 -12.06 -13.84
N LEU A 210 -8.16 -10.81 -13.98
CA LEU A 210 -8.85 -10.08 -12.90
C LEU A 210 -10.31 -10.50 -12.69
N GLY A 211 -10.96 -11.10 -13.69
CA GLY A 211 -12.29 -11.75 -13.56
C GLY A 211 -13.28 -11.06 -12.62
N GLY A 212 -13.77 -9.87 -12.99
CA GLY A 212 -14.77 -9.12 -12.23
C GLY A 212 -14.23 -8.27 -11.07
N SER A 213 -12.91 -8.28 -10.83
CA SER A 213 -12.25 -7.42 -9.84
C SER A 213 -12.38 -5.93 -10.17
N VAL A 214 -12.18 -5.09 -9.15
CA VAL A 214 -12.06 -3.65 -9.33
C VAL A 214 -10.67 -3.30 -9.87
N LEU A 215 -10.60 -2.70 -11.05
CA LEU A 215 -9.38 -2.11 -11.60
C LEU A 215 -9.38 -0.61 -11.33
N TRP A 216 -8.59 -0.19 -10.34
CA TRP A 216 -8.53 1.19 -9.87
C TRP A 216 -7.40 1.97 -10.55
N ILE A 217 -7.75 2.95 -11.40
CA ILE A 217 -6.83 3.65 -12.29
C ILE A 217 -6.73 5.13 -11.88
N PRO A 218 -5.64 5.56 -11.21
CA PRO A 218 -5.40 6.96 -10.85
C PRO A 218 -4.97 7.82 -12.06
N ALA A 219 -5.85 7.91 -13.07
CA ALA A 219 -5.58 8.53 -14.37
C ALA A 219 -5.22 10.03 -14.29
N PHE A 220 -5.72 10.73 -13.27
CA PHE A 220 -5.60 12.19 -13.13
C PHE A 220 -4.62 12.62 -12.03
N MET A 221 -3.83 11.68 -11.50
CA MET A 221 -2.90 12.02 -10.42
C MET A 221 -1.72 12.84 -10.95
N ALA A 222 -0.97 12.31 -11.92
CA ALA A 222 0.22 12.94 -12.49
C ALA A 222 0.17 12.92 -14.02
N LYS A 223 0.74 13.95 -14.64
CA LYS A 223 0.95 14.04 -16.09
C LYS A 223 1.93 12.98 -16.60
N GLY A 224 1.81 12.60 -17.86
CA GLY A 224 2.72 11.68 -18.57
C GLY A 224 2.25 10.22 -18.57
N GLY A 225 1.06 9.94 -18.03
CA GLY A 225 0.45 8.62 -17.99
C GLY A 225 -0.71 8.42 -18.97
N GLU A 226 -1.13 9.46 -19.67
CA GLU A 226 -2.35 9.54 -20.48
C GLU A 226 -2.41 8.43 -21.52
N GLU A 227 -1.34 8.27 -22.28
CA GLU A 227 -1.27 7.27 -23.35
C GLU A 227 -1.34 5.84 -22.81
N ARG A 228 -0.68 5.58 -21.66
CA ARG A 228 -0.69 4.28 -20.98
C ARG A 228 -2.07 3.93 -20.43
N VAL A 229 -2.77 4.93 -19.89
CA VAL A 229 -4.18 4.79 -19.51
C VAL A 229 -5.00 4.44 -20.75
N GLU A 230 -4.88 5.21 -21.83
CA GLU A 230 -5.61 4.95 -23.07
C GLU A 230 -5.31 3.58 -23.70
N TRP A 231 -4.09 3.06 -23.60
CA TRP A 231 -3.80 1.68 -24.02
C TRP A 231 -4.59 0.66 -23.20
N ALA A 232 -4.61 0.81 -21.87
CA ALA A 232 -5.37 -0.08 -21.01
C ALA A 232 -6.88 -0.02 -21.30
N LEU A 233 -7.44 1.19 -21.41
CA LEU A 233 -8.87 1.37 -21.68
C LEU A 233 -9.26 0.79 -23.05
N ARG A 234 -8.44 1.00 -24.09
CA ARG A 234 -8.67 0.42 -25.41
C ARG A 234 -8.65 -1.10 -25.41
N LEU A 235 -7.71 -1.72 -24.68
CA LEU A 235 -7.64 -3.18 -24.57
C LEU A 235 -8.85 -3.75 -23.82
N ILE A 236 -9.26 -3.12 -22.72
CA ILE A 236 -10.45 -3.51 -21.95
C ILE A 236 -11.69 -3.49 -22.85
N LEU A 237 -11.91 -2.39 -23.58
CA LEU A 237 -13.07 -2.24 -24.46
C LEU A 237 -13.02 -3.20 -25.65
N ARG A 238 -11.87 -3.33 -26.32
CA ARG A 238 -11.72 -4.15 -27.53
C ARG A 238 -11.90 -5.64 -27.25
N HIS A 239 -11.38 -6.11 -26.12
CA HIS A 239 -11.41 -7.53 -25.76
C HIS A 239 -12.52 -7.88 -24.76
N ALA A 240 -13.42 -6.93 -24.47
CA ALA A 240 -14.51 -7.09 -23.50
C ALA A 240 -14.01 -7.70 -22.18
N VAL A 241 -12.89 -7.16 -21.66
CA VAL A 241 -12.28 -7.68 -20.44
C VAL A 241 -13.23 -7.47 -19.26
N ASP A 242 -13.53 -8.55 -18.54
CA ASP A 242 -14.40 -8.52 -17.36
C ASP A 242 -13.68 -7.89 -16.16
N VAL A 243 -13.77 -6.56 -16.05
CA VAL A 243 -13.27 -5.76 -14.93
C VAL A 243 -14.21 -4.62 -14.61
N ARG A 244 -14.31 -4.28 -13.33
CA ARG A 244 -15.01 -3.08 -12.87
C ARG A 244 -14.03 -1.93 -12.71
N THR A 245 -14.01 -1.00 -13.65
CA THR A 245 -13.08 0.13 -13.61
C THR A 245 -13.51 1.18 -12.59
N ALA A 246 -12.53 1.74 -11.87
CA ALA A 246 -12.70 2.83 -10.92
C ALA A 246 -11.64 3.91 -11.15
N PHE A 247 -12.04 5.18 -11.16
CA PHE A 247 -11.13 6.32 -11.38
C PHE A 247 -11.27 7.28 -10.20
N PRO A 248 -10.29 7.36 -9.30
CA PRO A 248 -10.46 8.03 -8.02
C PRO A 248 -10.90 9.48 -8.15
N SER A 249 -11.69 9.91 -7.16
CA SER A 249 -12.07 11.30 -7.00
C SER A 249 -10.82 12.19 -6.92
N LEU A 250 -10.87 13.37 -7.54
CA LEU A 250 -9.80 14.35 -7.51
C LEU A 250 -9.50 14.86 -6.09
N ARG A 251 -10.45 14.70 -5.14
CA ARG A 251 -10.26 15.06 -3.73
C ARG A 251 -9.55 14.01 -2.89
N LEU A 252 -9.56 12.74 -3.32
CA LEU A 252 -9.16 11.58 -2.51
C LEU A 252 -7.79 11.78 -1.86
N LEU A 253 -6.83 12.23 -2.64
CA LEU A 253 -5.47 12.41 -2.14
C LEU A 253 -5.39 13.51 -1.06
N HIS A 254 -6.11 14.62 -1.26
CA HIS A 254 -6.15 15.71 -0.29
C HIS A 254 -6.82 15.26 1.02
N ALA A 255 -7.90 14.48 0.92
CA ALA A 255 -8.55 13.86 2.07
C ALA A 255 -7.60 12.96 2.86
N VAL A 256 -6.92 12.04 2.18
CA VAL A 256 -5.97 11.12 2.83
C VAL A 256 -4.79 11.88 3.45
N ARG A 257 -4.23 12.86 2.75
CA ARG A 257 -3.16 13.71 3.33
C ARG A 257 -3.64 14.48 4.55
N GLY A 258 -4.85 15.04 4.52
CA GLY A 258 -5.44 15.75 5.66
C GLY A 258 -5.65 14.85 6.87
N TYR A 259 -6.11 13.61 6.65
CA TYR A 259 -6.25 12.61 7.70
C TYR A 259 -4.91 12.32 8.40
N TRP A 260 -3.87 11.99 7.63
CA TRP A 260 -2.55 11.70 8.20
C TRP A 260 -1.92 12.90 8.89
N LEU A 261 -2.06 14.10 8.31
CA LEU A 261 -1.56 15.33 8.90
C LEU A 261 -2.23 15.63 10.26
N THR A 262 -3.54 15.43 10.37
CA THR A 262 -4.30 15.61 11.63
C THR A 262 -3.84 14.64 12.72
N ASN A 263 -3.30 13.48 12.33
CA ASN A 263 -2.70 12.49 13.22
C ASN A 263 -1.18 12.69 13.38
N ASN A 264 -0.67 13.89 13.08
CA ASN A 264 0.74 14.28 13.21
C ASN A 264 1.72 13.49 12.29
N VAL A 265 1.21 12.84 11.25
CA VAL A 265 2.04 12.12 10.26
C VAL A 265 2.17 12.98 9.00
N HIS A 266 3.35 13.56 8.82
CA HIS A 266 3.62 14.56 7.78
C HIS A 266 3.95 13.92 6.43
N ILE A 267 2.93 13.42 5.74
CA ILE A 267 3.08 12.72 4.47
C ILE A 267 2.90 13.69 3.29
N LYS A 268 4.00 13.97 2.59
CA LYS A 268 3.98 14.83 1.39
C LYS A 268 3.15 14.19 0.26
N ARG A 269 3.40 12.90 0.00
CA ARG A 269 2.68 12.11 -1.01
C ARG A 269 2.59 10.66 -0.56
N PRO A 270 1.41 10.18 -0.14
CA PRO A 270 1.25 8.80 0.28
C PRO A 270 1.58 7.84 -0.86
N THR A 271 2.20 6.71 -0.54
CA THR A 271 2.29 5.59 -1.49
C THR A 271 0.92 5.03 -1.82
N THR A 272 0.85 4.27 -2.92
CA THR A 272 -0.34 3.47 -3.24
C THR A 272 -0.73 2.54 -2.08
N GLY A 273 0.25 1.93 -1.40
CA GLY A 273 0.00 1.03 -0.28
C GLY A 273 -0.68 1.74 0.89
N LEU A 274 -0.17 2.89 1.31
CA LEU A 274 -0.77 3.67 2.38
C LEU A 274 -2.15 4.23 1.99
N LEU A 275 -2.30 4.65 0.73
CA LEU A 275 -3.59 5.07 0.20
C LEU A 275 -4.62 3.96 0.30
N MET A 276 -4.28 2.74 -0.13
CA MET A 276 -5.17 1.58 -0.05
C MET A 276 -5.47 1.16 1.39
N TYR A 277 -4.48 1.21 2.29
CA TYR A 277 -4.72 1.01 3.72
C TYR A 277 -5.76 2.00 4.25
N THR A 278 -5.56 3.29 3.99
CA THR A 278 -6.46 4.36 4.45
C THR A 278 -7.88 4.13 3.94
N MET A 279 -8.04 3.72 2.68
CA MET A 279 -9.35 3.40 2.10
C MET A 279 -9.98 2.15 2.72
N ALA A 280 -9.20 1.09 2.92
CA ALA A 280 -9.66 -0.17 3.48
C ALA A 280 -10.24 -0.03 4.89
N THR A 281 -9.74 0.91 5.70
CA THR A 281 -10.32 1.19 7.05
C THR A 281 -11.81 1.55 7.03
N ARG A 282 -12.37 1.87 5.85
CA ARG A 282 -13.78 2.23 5.71
C ARG A 282 -14.70 1.06 5.38
N PHE A 283 -14.16 -0.05 4.91
CA PHE A 283 -14.94 -1.20 4.45
C PHE A 283 -14.37 -2.55 4.91
N CYS A 284 -13.32 -2.56 5.73
CA CYS A 284 -12.70 -3.74 6.32
C CYS A 284 -12.72 -3.66 7.86
N GLU A 285 -13.11 -4.74 8.55
CA GLU A 285 -13.03 -4.81 10.01
C GLU A 285 -11.59 -5.08 10.48
N GLU A 286 -10.91 -6.05 9.85
CA GLU A 286 -9.53 -6.44 10.14
C GLU A 286 -8.67 -6.30 8.88
N ILE A 287 -7.51 -5.65 8.99
CA ILE A 287 -6.61 -5.39 7.87
C ILE A 287 -5.24 -6.04 8.12
N HIS A 288 -4.84 -6.89 7.19
CA HIS A 288 -3.52 -7.50 7.13
C HIS A 288 -2.71 -6.86 6.00
N LEU A 289 -1.47 -6.49 6.27
CA LEU A 289 -0.53 -5.90 5.33
C LEU A 289 0.58 -6.90 5.03
N TYR A 290 0.78 -7.21 3.75
CA TYR A 290 1.82 -8.10 3.25
C TYR A 290 2.70 -7.33 2.26
N GLY A 291 4.02 -7.50 2.29
CA GLY A 291 4.91 -6.85 1.31
C GLY A 291 5.08 -5.34 1.52
N PHE A 292 4.88 -4.87 2.75
CA PHE A 292 5.16 -3.50 3.18
C PHE A 292 6.53 -3.48 3.87
N TRP A 293 7.60 -3.45 3.07
CA TRP A 293 8.98 -3.39 3.57
C TRP A 293 9.81 -2.50 2.64
N PRO A 294 10.09 -1.25 3.04
CA PRO A 294 10.85 -0.31 2.25
C PRO A 294 12.29 -0.27 2.75
N PHE A 295 12.98 -1.41 2.81
CA PHE A 295 14.40 -1.45 3.16
C PHE A 295 15.14 -2.49 2.32
N PRO A 296 16.40 -2.24 1.92
CA PRO A 296 17.17 -3.12 1.05
C PRO A 296 17.67 -4.40 1.73
N VAL A 297 17.52 -4.51 3.05
CA VAL A 297 17.90 -5.66 3.87
C VAL A 297 16.72 -6.03 4.75
N ASP A 298 16.56 -7.32 5.07
CA ASP A 298 15.59 -7.81 6.04
C ASP A 298 16.17 -7.81 7.48
N PRO A 299 15.38 -8.13 8.52
CA PRO A 299 15.88 -8.21 9.90
C PRO A 299 17.00 -9.23 10.13
N HIS A 300 17.25 -10.14 9.19
CA HIS A 300 18.32 -11.13 9.24
C HIS A 300 19.55 -10.73 8.42
N GLY A 301 19.58 -9.50 7.89
CA GLY A 301 20.68 -8.98 7.08
C GLY A 301 20.71 -9.50 5.65
N LYS A 302 19.68 -10.22 5.18
CA LYS A 302 19.60 -10.70 3.80
C LYS A 302 19.09 -9.60 2.89
N ALA A 303 19.68 -9.50 1.69
CA ALA A 303 19.26 -8.53 0.70
C ALA A 303 17.80 -8.75 0.25
N VAL A 304 17.02 -7.67 0.25
CA VAL A 304 15.61 -7.63 -0.16
C VAL A 304 15.48 -6.82 -1.44
N LYS A 305 14.89 -7.41 -2.49
CA LYS A 305 14.60 -6.68 -3.73
C LYS A 305 13.56 -5.58 -3.49
N TYR A 306 13.64 -4.49 -4.26
CA TYR A 306 12.65 -3.42 -4.14
C TYR A 306 11.24 -3.90 -4.50
N HIS A 307 11.10 -4.64 -5.60
CA HIS A 307 9.90 -5.42 -5.88
C HIS A 307 10.18 -6.91 -6.00
N TYR A 308 9.19 -7.74 -5.68
CA TYR A 308 9.32 -9.19 -5.83
C TYR A 308 9.42 -9.65 -7.30
N TYR A 309 8.99 -8.83 -8.26
CA TYR A 309 8.81 -9.22 -9.66
C TYR A 309 9.72 -8.54 -10.69
N ASP A 310 10.49 -7.52 -10.31
CA ASP A 310 11.35 -6.77 -11.23
C ASP A 310 12.78 -6.59 -10.70
N SER A 311 13.59 -5.86 -11.46
CA SER A 311 14.99 -5.55 -11.14
C SER A 311 15.19 -4.09 -10.72
N LEU A 312 14.12 -3.38 -10.33
CA LEU A 312 14.23 -2.00 -9.86
C LEU A 312 15.03 -1.95 -8.55
N LYS A 313 15.70 -0.81 -8.37
CA LYS A 313 16.48 -0.52 -7.18
C LYS A 313 15.77 0.49 -6.30
N TYR A 314 16.22 0.54 -5.05
CA TYR A 314 15.79 1.49 -4.05
C TYR A 314 16.23 2.89 -4.45
N GLU A 315 15.32 3.66 -5.06
CA GLU A 315 15.59 5.05 -5.48
C GLU A 315 14.81 6.07 -4.65
N TYR A 316 13.95 5.63 -3.73
CA TYR A 316 13.13 6.55 -2.92
C TYR A 316 13.90 7.28 -1.82
N THR A 317 15.14 6.87 -1.53
CA THR A 317 16.06 7.59 -0.65
C THR A 317 16.71 8.78 -1.35
N SER A 318 16.51 8.93 -2.67
CA SER A 318 16.95 10.12 -3.40
C SER A 318 16.12 11.35 -2.99
N SER A 319 16.74 12.53 -2.98
CA SER A 319 16.07 13.80 -2.69
C SER A 319 14.94 14.15 -3.67
N SER A 320 14.88 13.50 -4.82
CA SER A 320 13.83 13.64 -5.83
C SER A 320 12.63 12.72 -5.59
N SER A 321 12.75 11.74 -4.69
CA SER A 321 11.64 10.85 -4.34
C SER A 321 10.49 11.64 -3.72
N PRO A 322 9.27 11.47 -4.24
CA PRO A 322 8.14 12.17 -3.67
C PRO A 322 7.57 11.48 -2.42
N HIS A 323 8.00 10.25 -2.11
CA HIS A 323 7.48 9.41 -1.04
C HIS A 323 8.45 9.30 0.14
N THR A 324 7.90 9.28 1.34
CA THR A 324 8.63 9.06 2.60
C THR A 324 8.35 7.65 3.13
N MET A 325 8.71 6.62 2.35
CA MET A 325 8.32 5.24 2.66
C MET A 325 8.78 4.71 4.03
N PRO A 326 10.00 5.03 4.51
CA PRO A 326 10.38 4.67 5.89
C PRO A 326 9.46 5.27 6.95
N LEU A 327 9.02 6.53 6.78
CA LEU A 327 8.04 7.15 7.68
C LEU A 327 6.68 6.43 7.62
N GLU A 328 6.22 6.07 6.41
CA GLU A 328 4.98 5.30 6.25
C GLU A 328 5.09 3.95 6.94
N PHE A 329 6.21 3.23 6.77
CA PHE A 329 6.44 1.95 7.44
C PHE A 329 6.45 2.10 8.97
N ARG A 330 7.23 3.04 9.54
CA ARG A 330 7.24 3.29 10.99
C ARG A 330 5.85 3.59 11.55
N THR A 331 5.05 4.33 10.78
CA THR A 331 3.64 4.61 11.11
C THR A 331 2.83 3.31 11.13
N LEU A 332 2.90 2.50 10.07
CA LEU A 332 2.19 1.22 9.98
C LEU A 332 2.64 0.21 11.05
N SER A 333 3.92 0.17 11.40
CA SER A 333 4.45 -0.66 12.50
C SER A 333 3.93 -0.21 13.86
N THR A 334 3.79 1.11 14.06
CA THR A 334 3.16 1.64 15.28
C THR A 334 1.68 1.24 15.37
N LEU A 335 0.95 1.32 14.26
CA LEU A 335 -0.44 0.85 14.17
C LEU A 335 -0.55 -0.65 14.42
N HIS A 336 0.43 -1.43 13.94
CA HIS A 336 0.51 -2.86 14.21
C HIS A 336 0.66 -3.15 15.70
N ARG A 337 1.59 -2.48 16.38
CA ARG A 337 1.81 -2.61 17.84
C ARG A 337 0.58 -2.24 18.66
N GLN A 338 -0.22 -1.30 18.17
CA GLN A 338 -1.48 -0.87 18.80
C GLN A 338 -2.66 -1.82 18.52
N GLY A 339 -2.47 -2.87 17.70
CA GLY A 339 -3.53 -3.81 17.33
C GLY A 339 -4.51 -3.28 16.28
N ALA A 340 -4.22 -2.14 15.63
CA ALA A 340 -5.09 -1.56 14.62
C ALA A 340 -4.98 -2.24 13.25
N LEU A 341 -3.86 -2.92 12.98
CA LEU A 341 -3.63 -3.73 11.78
C LEU A 341 -2.66 -4.88 12.09
N ARG A 342 -2.54 -5.84 11.18
CA ARG A 342 -1.47 -6.86 11.23
C ARG A 342 -0.45 -6.62 10.13
N LEU A 343 0.80 -6.35 10.49
CA LEU A 343 1.89 -6.15 9.54
C LEU A 343 2.73 -7.42 9.46
N HIS A 344 2.78 -8.03 8.27
CA HIS A 344 3.50 -9.27 8.02
C HIS A 344 4.81 -8.97 7.27
N THR A 345 5.93 -9.19 7.95
CA THR A 345 7.29 -8.98 7.43
C THR A 345 8.13 -10.25 7.34
N GLY A 346 7.60 -11.40 7.81
CA GLY A 346 8.26 -12.69 7.79
C GLY A 346 7.52 -13.74 6.95
N SER A 347 7.97 -14.99 7.05
CA SER A 347 7.30 -16.13 6.42
C SER A 347 5.96 -16.45 7.09
N CYS A 348 4.98 -16.86 6.29
CA CYS A 348 3.71 -17.38 6.77
C CYS A 348 3.81 -18.89 7.00
N ARG A 349 2.85 -19.42 7.77
CA ARG A 349 2.75 -20.87 7.97
C ARG A 349 2.04 -21.49 6.76
N PRO A 350 2.56 -22.61 6.22
CA PRO A 350 1.94 -23.29 5.09
C PRO A 350 0.51 -23.75 5.38
#